data_AF-A0A978UWB0-F1
#
_entry.id   AF-A0A978UWB0-F1
#
_cell.length_a   1.000
_cell.length_b   1.000
_cell.length_c   1.000
_cell.angle_alpha   90.00
_cell.angle_beta   90.00
_cell.angle_gamma   90.00
#
_symmetry.space_group_name_H-M   'P 1'
#
loop_
_entity.id
_entity.type
_entity.pdbx_description
1 polymer ?
#
loop_
_entity_poly.entity_id
_entity_poly.type
_entity_poly.pdbx_seq_one_letter_code
_entity_poly.pdbx_strand_id
1 'polypeptide(L)'
;METYEIPQVVEHFCQSAINAIRAGFDGVEIHGAHGFLIYQFLKDGVNDRVDEYGGSLENRCRLLMKVVEAVVAVIGAERVSVRISPATEYNDATDSDPLGLGLAVIERLNKLQLKLGSKLANLHGRSQEIHIFCWQRRGRSKVYEDIEKCVQGKVHCCGGFTRELGIKL
;
A
#
# COMPACT_ATOMS: atom_id res chain seq x y z
N MET A 1 -20.52 1.56 0.30
CA MET A 1 -20.05 1.17 1.64
C MET A 1 -20.31 2.33 2.57
N GLU A 2 -21.14 2.13 3.57
CA GLU A 2 -21.46 3.11 4.60
C GLU A 2 -20.34 3.19 5.63
N THR A 3 -20.21 4.34 6.30
CA THR A 3 -19.15 4.57 7.30
C THR A 3 -19.16 3.53 8.43
N TYR A 4 -20.35 3.07 8.84
CA TYR A 4 -20.51 2.09 9.91
C TYR A 4 -20.12 0.66 9.51
N GLU A 5 -19.95 0.37 8.21
CA GLU A 5 -19.50 -0.94 7.73
C GLU A 5 -17.97 -1.10 7.80
N ILE A 6 -17.23 0.02 7.83
CA ILE A 6 -15.77 0.01 7.79
C ILE A 6 -15.13 -0.75 8.97
N PRO A 7 -15.60 -0.63 10.23
CA PRO A 7 -15.08 -1.45 11.32
C PRO A 7 -15.17 -2.95 11.05
N GLN A 8 -16.26 -3.43 10.45
CA GLN A 8 -16.44 -4.83 10.09
C GLN A 8 -15.46 -5.27 8.99
N VAL A 9 -15.22 -4.41 7.99
CA VAL A 9 -14.20 -4.66 6.97
C VAL A 9 -12.81 -4.82 7.60
N VAL A 10 -12.45 -3.96 8.55
CA VAL A 10 -11.17 -4.06 9.28
C VAL A 10 -11.08 -5.37 10.05
N GLU A 11 -12.16 -5.79 10.71
CA GLU A 11 -12.23 -7.09 11.40
C GLU A 11 -12.03 -8.27 10.46
N HIS A 12 -12.60 -8.22 9.24
CA HIS A 12 -12.38 -9.25 8.23
C HIS A 12 -10.90 -9.37 7.81
N PHE A 13 -10.17 -8.25 7.72
CA PHE A 13 -8.72 -8.30 7.49
C PHE A 13 -7.97 -8.97 8.65
N CYS A 14 -8.32 -8.64 9.90
CA CYS A 14 -7.72 -9.26 11.08
C CYS A 14 -7.98 -10.77 11.11
N GLN A 15 -9.23 -11.19 10.90
CA GLN A 15 -9.58 -12.61 10.91
C GLN A 15 -8.87 -13.36 9.78
N SER A 16 -8.74 -12.76 8.61
CA SER A 16 -7.99 -13.33 7.48
C SER A 16 -6.52 -13.50 7.81
N ALA A 17 -5.90 -12.52 8.48
CA ALA A 17 -4.51 -12.60 8.91
C ALA A 17 -4.29 -13.70 9.97
N ILE A 18 -5.17 -13.80 10.96
CA ILE A 18 -5.13 -14.88 11.97
C ILE A 18 -5.24 -16.24 11.27
N ASN A 19 -6.16 -16.38 10.32
CA ASN A 19 -6.33 -17.61 9.57
C ASN A 19 -5.08 -17.98 8.75
N ALA A 20 -4.42 -17.00 8.13
CA ALA A 20 -3.17 -17.22 7.40
C ALA A 20 -2.06 -17.75 8.33
N ILE A 21 -1.87 -17.14 9.51
CA ILE A 21 -0.88 -17.64 10.47
C ILE A 21 -1.23 -19.04 10.96
N ARG A 22 -2.51 -19.33 11.22
CA ARG A 22 -2.98 -20.68 11.61
C ARG A 22 -2.76 -21.72 10.51
N ALA A 23 -2.80 -21.31 9.25
CA ALA A 23 -2.51 -22.17 8.10
C ALA A 23 -1.00 -22.39 7.85
N GLY A 24 -0.13 -21.74 8.63
CA GLY A 24 1.32 -21.91 8.56
C GLY A 24 2.04 -20.91 7.64
N PHE A 25 1.39 -19.82 7.21
CA PHE A 25 2.08 -18.75 6.50
C PHE A 25 3.01 -17.98 7.45
N ASP A 26 4.17 -17.56 6.94
CA ASP A 26 5.14 -16.77 7.70
C ASP A 26 4.63 -15.35 8.02
N GLY A 27 3.76 -14.82 7.17
CA GLY A 27 3.16 -13.49 7.30
C GLY A 27 2.14 -13.20 6.21
N VAL A 28 1.68 -11.95 6.15
CA VAL A 28 0.66 -11.49 5.20
C VAL A 28 1.09 -10.19 4.53
N GLU A 29 0.65 -10.01 3.29
CA GLU A 29 0.75 -8.74 2.57
C GLU A 29 -0.62 -8.08 2.43
N ILE A 30 -0.79 -6.90 3.02
CA ILE A 30 -2.00 -6.10 2.88
C ILE A 30 -2.01 -5.46 1.50
N HIS A 31 -3.01 -5.82 0.70
CA HIS A 31 -3.12 -5.39 -0.69
C HIS A 31 -3.84 -4.04 -0.82
N GLY A 32 -3.08 -2.94 -0.89
CA GLY A 32 -3.53 -1.57 -1.14
C GLY A 32 -3.25 -1.06 -2.56
N ALA A 33 -3.34 -1.93 -3.57
CA ALA A 33 -2.91 -1.65 -4.94
C ALA A 33 -3.93 -2.15 -5.97
N HIS A 34 -3.67 -1.88 -7.26
CA HIS A 34 -4.34 -2.54 -8.41
C HIS A 34 -5.86 -2.44 -8.50
N GLY A 35 -6.47 -1.34 -8.03
CA GLY A 35 -7.91 -1.14 -8.21
C GLY A 35 -8.81 -1.84 -7.18
N PHE A 36 -8.24 -2.52 -6.19
CA PHE A 36 -9.01 -3.17 -5.11
C PHE A 36 -9.47 -2.18 -4.03
N LEU A 37 -10.19 -2.68 -3.01
CA LEU A 37 -10.88 -1.87 -2.01
C LEU A 37 -10.03 -0.74 -1.40
N ILE A 38 -8.89 -1.06 -0.79
CA ILE A 38 -8.04 -0.05 -0.15
C ILE A 38 -7.53 0.96 -1.18
N TYR A 39 -7.21 0.51 -2.39
CA TYR A 39 -6.75 1.38 -3.46
C TYR A 39 -7.84 2.38 -3.91
N GLN A 40 -9.10 1.96 -3.95
CA GLN A 40 -10.22 2.86 -4.25
C GLN A 40 -10.37 3.96 -3.19
N PHE A 41 -10.09 3.66 -1.91
CA PHE A 41 -10.06 4.68 -0.85
C PHE A 41 -8.88 5.64 -1.00
N LEU A 42 -7.73 5.13 -1.44
CA LEU A 42 -6.54 5.95 -1.61
C LEU A 42 -6.67 6.94 -2.78
N LYS A 43 -7.40 6.60 -3.84
CA LYS A 43 -7.42 7.35 -5.12
C LYS A 43 -8.51 8.41 -5.16
N ASP A 44 -8.13 9.68 -5.32
CA ASP A 44 -9.10 10.79 -5.37
C ASP A 44 -9.97 10.82 -6.64
N GLY A 45 -9.55 10.16 -7.72
CA GLY A 45 -10.35 10.04 -8.94
C GLY A 45 -11.61 9.16 -8.79
N VAL A 46 -11.67 8.31 -7.76
CA VAL A 46 -12.82 7.42 -7.50
C VAL A 46 -13.37 7.50 -6.08
N ASN A 47 -12.62 8.08 -5.13
CA ASN A 47 -13.11 8.32 -3.78
C ASN A 47 -13.84 9.67 -3.71
N ASP A 48 -15.14 9.63 -4.02
CA ASP A 48 -16.06 10.77 -3.97
C ASP A 48 -16.71 10.96 -2.59
N ARG A 49 -16.20 10.28 -1.56
CA ARG A 49 -16.77 10.35 -0.21
C ARG A 49 -16.56 11.73 0.41
N VAL A 50 -17.56 12.16 1.18
CA VAL A 50 -17.56 13.42 1.95
C VAL A 50 -17.41 13.20 3.46
N ASP A 51 -17.24 11.94 3.89
CA ASP A 51 -17.07 11.56 5.28
C ASP A 51 -15.58 11.50 5.69
N GLU A 52 -15.29 10.95 6.87
CA GLU A 52 -13.93 10.85 7.40
C GLU A 52 -12.98 9.95 6.59
N TYR A 53 -13.45 9.30 5.52
CA TYR A 53 -12.65 8.45 4.64
C TYR A 53 -12.47 9.00 3.22
N GLY A 54 -12.93 10.23 2.94
CA GLY A 54 -12.74 10.90 1.65
C GLY A 54 -12.29 12.35 1.73
N GLY A 55 -12.10 12.96 0.56
CA GLY A 55 -11.61 14.33 0.41
C GLY A 55 -10.11 14.44 0.69
N SER A 56 -9.74 14.78 1.94
CA SER A 56 -8.34 15.06 2.29
C SER A 56 -7.44 13.83 2.14
N LEU A 57 -6.15 14.06 1.86
CA LEU A 57 -5.16 12.98 1.77
C LEU A 57 -5.08 12.16 3.07
N GLU A 58 -5.30 12.78 4.23
CA GLU A 58 -5.36 12.08 5.51
C GLU A 58 -6.54 11.11 5.58
N ASN A 59 -7.73 11.57 5.19
CA ASN A 59 -8.95 10.76 5.20
C ASN A 59 -8.85 9.59 4.21
N ARG A 60 -8.33 9.84 3.01
CA ARG A 60 -8.10 8.79 2.00
C ARG A 60 -7.15 7.69 2.51
N CYS A 61 -6.12 8.05 3.27
CA CYS A 61 -5.20 7.09 3.89
C CYS A 61 -5.78 6.36 5.11
N ARG A 62 -6.92 6.81 5.66
CA ARG A 62 -7.43 6.36 6.96
C ARG A 62 -7.77 4.88 6.98
N LEU A 63 -8.41 4.36 5.93
CA LEU A 63 -8.77 2.94 5.85
C LEU A 63 -7.53 2.04 5.85
N LEU A 64 -6.53 2.36 5.01
CA LEU A 64 -5.28 1.61 4.95
C LEU A 64 -4.62 1.53 6.33
N MET A 65 -4.49 2.68 7.01
CA MET A 65 -3.84 2.71 8.33
C MET A 65 -4.62 1.93 9.39
N LYS A 66 -5.96 2.02 9.41
CA LYS A 66 -6.79 1.21 10.31
C LYS A 66 -6.59 -0.29 10.09
N VAL A 67 -6.54 -0.72 8.82
CA VAL A 67 -6.28 -2.13 8.48
C VAL A 67 -4.88 -2.56 8.94
N VAL A 68 -3.85 -1.77 8.64
CA VAL A 68 -2.46 -2.07 9.03
C VAL A 68 -2.33 -2.18 10.55
N GLU A 69 -2.81 -1.19 11.29
CA GLU A 69 -2.74 -1.19 12.76
C GLU A 69 -3.46 -2.39 13.38
N ALA A 70 -4.67 -2.70 12.89
CA ALA A 70 -5.46 -3.80 13.42
C ALA A 70 -4.83 -5.17 13.11
N VAL A 71 -4.30 -5.37 11.89
CA VAL A 71 -3.61 -6.61 11.51
C VAL A 71 -2.30 -6.77 12.30
N VAL A 72 -1.53 -5.70 12.44
CA VAL A 72 -0.31 -5.71 13.27
C VAL A 72 -0.63 -6.09 14.72
N ALA A 73 -1.74 -5.60 15.28
CA ALA A 73 -2.13 -5.93 16.64
C ALA A 73 -2.43 -7.42 16.86
N VAL A 74 -2.87 -8.16 15.83
CA VAL A 74 -3.25 -9.58 15.96
C VAL A 74 -2.15 -10.57 15.58
N ILE A 75 -1.21 -10.20 14.69
CA ILE A 75 -0.17 -11.13 14.20
C ILE A 75 1.27 -10.62 14.33
N GLY A 76 1.48 -9.41 14.85
CA GLY A 76 2.82 -8.81 15.02
C GLY A 76 3.30 -8.07 13.78
N ALA A 77 4.06 -6.98 13.98
CA ALA A 77 4.54 -6.11 12.91
C ALA A 77 5.51 -6.82 11.96
N GLU A 78 6.32 -7.72 12.50
CA GLU A 78 7.34 -8.48 11.77
C GLU A 78 6.76 -9.47 10.75
N ARG A 79 5.44 -9.70 10.79
CA ARG A 79 4.69 -10.59 9.88
C ARG A 79 3.79 -9.84 8.90
N VAL A 80 3.80 -8.51 8.92
CA VAL A 80 2.93 -7.68 8.09
C VAL A 80 3.74 -6.93 7.05
N SER A 81 3.36 -7.09 5.79
CA SER A 81 3.79 -6.24 4.69
C SER A 81 2.63 -5.45 4.08
N VAL A 82 2.93 -4.36 3.39
CA VAL A 82 1.94 -3.51 2.72
C VAL A 82 2.35 -3.30 1.28
N ARG A 83 1.42 -3.51 0.36
CA ARG A 83 1.60 -3.24 -1.07
C ARG A 83 0.78 -2.04 -1.52
N ILE A 84 1.44 -1.06 -2.14
CA ILE A 84 0.79 0.12 -2.73
C ILE A 84 1.23 0.36 -4.16
N SER A 85 0.40 1.05 -4.93
CA SER A 85 0.75 1.48 -6.29
C SER A 85 0.26 2.91 -6.60
N PRO A 86 0.88 3.93 -5.99
CA PRO A 86 0.39 5.31 -6.06
C PRO A 86 0.33 5.85 -7.48
N ALA A 87 1.33 5.53 -8.31
CA ALA A 87 1.48 6.03 -9.68
C ALA A 87 0.78 5.21 -10.76
N THR A 88 0.06 4.14 -10.40
CA THR A 88 -0.70 3.38 -11.39
C THR A 88 -2.12 3.88 -11.47
N GLU A 89 -2.77 3.58 -12.59
CA GLU A 89 -4.18 3.81 -12.83
C GLU A 89 -4.75 2.46 -13.26
N TYR A 90 -5.74 1.96 -12.52
CA TYR A 90 -6.40 0.68 -12.75
C TYR A 90 -7.88 0.88 -12.52
N ASN A 91 -8.73 0.33 -13.39
CA ASN A 91 -10.19 0.41 -13.27
C ASN A 91 -10.66 1.86 -13.05
N ASP A 92 -10.14 2.79 -13.86
CA ASP A 92 -10.44 4.24 -13.82
C ASP A 92 -10.07 4.97 -12.52
N ALA A 93 -9.41 4.30 -11.57
CA ALA A 93 -8.96 4.90 -10.33
C ALA A 93 -7.60 5.59 -10.49
N THR A 94 -7.68 6.90 -10.76
CA THR A 94 -6.58 7.86 -10.92
C THR A 94 -6.29 8.64 -9.62
N ASP A 95 -5.12 9.26 -9.53
CA ASP A 95 -4.81 10.19 -8.43
C ASP A 95 -4.29 11.52 -8.99
N SER A 96 -4.74 12.65 -8.46
CA SER A 96 -4.25 13.97 -8.87
C SER A 96 -2.81 14.25 -8.41
N ASP A 97 -2.33 13.63 -7.33
CA ASP A 97 -0.95 13.72 -6.84
C ASP A 97 -0.39 12.36 -6.38
N PRO A 98 -0.01 11.49 -7.33
CA PRO A 98 0.53 10.16 -7.02
C PRO A 98 1.76 10.15 -6.12
N LEU A 99 2.63 11.17 -6.23
CA LEU A 99 3.84 11.27 -5.41
C LEU A 99 3.47 11.65 -3.98
N GLY A 100 2.64 12.69 -3.81
CA GLY A 100 2.13 13.09 -2.50
C GLY A 100 1.40 11.95 -1.80
N LEU A 101 0.57 11.19 -2.52
CA LEU A 101 -0.08 9.99 -1.99
C LEU A 101 0.93 8.95 -1.50
N GLY A 102 1.92 8.61 -2.33
CA GLY A 102 2.94 7.62 -1.99
C GLY A 102 3.76 8.02 -0.75
N LEU A 103 4.24 9.26 -0.72
CA LEU A 103 5.00 9.80 0.42
C LEU A 103 4.15 9.85 1.69
N ALA A 104 2.88 10.25 1.60
CA ALA A 104 1.97 10.30 2.74
C ALA A 104 1.71 8.92 3.36
N VAL A 105 1.60 7.87 2.55
CA VAL A 105 1.48 6.50 3.04
C VAL A 105 2.77 6.05 3.72
N ILE A 106 3.94 6.27 3.09
CA ILE A 106 5.24 5.90 3.67
C ILE A 106 5.47 6.59 5.00
N GLU A 107 5.20 7.90 5.08
CA GLU A 107 5.37 8.68 6.30
C GLU A 107 4.54 8.08 7.46
N ARG A 108 3.29 7.69 7.18
CA ARG A 108 2.40 7.08 8.18
C ARG A 108 2.91 5.70 8.62
N LEU A 109 3.36 4.88 7.68
CA LEU A 109 3.94 3.57 7.99
C LEU A 109 5.23 3.71 8.80
N ASN A 110 6.12 4.66 8.45
CA ASN A 110 7.32 4.96 9.23
C ASN A 110 6.98 5.41 10.66
N LYS A 111 6.00 6.32 10.83
CA LYS A 111 5.52 6.76 12.15
C LYS A 111 4.98 5.59 12.97
N LEU A 112 4.23 4.68 12.35
CA LEU A 112 3.74 3.48 13.02
C LEU A 112 4.89 2.58 13.48
N GLN A 113 5.88 2.31 12.63
CA GLN A 113 7.06 1.52 13.02
C GLN A 113 7.82 2.14 14.19
N LEU A 114 8.01 3.47 14.18
CA LEU A 114 8.65 4.20 15.27
C LEU A 114 7.85 4.05 16.57
N LYS A 115 6.52 4.18 16.52
CA LYS A 115 5.63 4.02 17.67
C LYS A 115 5.69 2.59 18.24
N LEU A 116 5.79 1.59 17.38
CA LEU A 116 5.83 0.18 17.78
C LEU A 116 7.22 -0.29 18.25
N GLY A 117 8.28 0.50 18.01
CA GLY A 117 9.66 0.08 18.26
C GLY A 117 10.10 -1.14 17.43
N SER A 118 9.33 -1.50 16.40
CA SER A 118 9.50 -2.70 15.58
C SER A 118 9.20 -2.37 14.10
N LYS A 119 9.89 -3.05 13.19
CA LYS A 119 9.76 -2.82 11.75
C LYS A 119 8.71 -3.75 11.14
N LEU A 120 7.99 -3.25 10.13
CA LEU A 120 7.12 -4.09 9.31
C LEU A 120 7.97 -5.08 8.51
N ALA A 121 7.39 -6.24 8.19
CA ALA A 121 8.07 -7.33 7.49
C ALA A 121 8.69 -6.86 6.16
N ASN A 122 7.89 -6.18 5.33
CA ASN A 122 8.30 -5.63 4.02
C ASN A 122 7.37 -4.47 3.59
N LEU A 123 7.90 -3.41 2.99
CA LEU A 123 7.08 -2.36 2.38
C LEU A 123 7.20 -2.52 0.86
N HIS A 124 6.22 -3.14 0.21
CA HIS A 124 6.25 -3.42 -1.22
C HIS A 124 5.79 -2.18 -2.01
N GLY A 125 6.76 -1.36 -2.43
CA GLY A 125 6.57 -0.23 -3.32
C GLY A 125 6.97 -0.59 -4.76
N ARG A 126 6.02 -0.56 -5.71
CA ARG A 126 6.25 -0.92 -7.13
C ARG A 126 7.18 0.06 -7.89
N SER A 127 8.51 0.00 -7.85
CA SER A 127 9.27 0.68 -8.92
C SER A 127 8.99 0.03 -10.28
N GLN A 128 8.71 0.88 -11.28
CA GLN A 128 8.09 0.56 -12.58
C GLN A 128 8.73 -0.60 -13.36
N GLU A 129 7.89 -1.39 -14.01
CA GLU A 129 7.61 -1.22 -15.45
C GLU A 129 6.30 -1.94 -15.86
N ILE A 130 5.41 -1.18 -16.51
CA ILE A 130 4.73 -1.56 -17.75
C ILE A 130 3.90 -2.89 -17.74
N HIS A 131 2.59 -2.77 -17.52
CA HIS A 131 1.65 -3.29 -18.52
C HIS A 131 1.30 -2.09 -19.41
N ILE A 132 1.83 -2.10 -20.64
CA ILE A 132 1.34 -1.21 -21.68
C ILE A 132 -0.06 -1.71 -22.02
N PHE A 133 -1.05 -0.92 -21.65
CA PHE A 133 -1.72 -0.11 -22.66
C PHE A 133 -1.37 1.37 -22.38
N CYS A 134 -0.09 1.76 -22.43
CA CYS A 134 0.39 2.74 -23.43
C CYS A 134 1.93 2.68 -23.57
N TRP A 135 2.41 2.39 -24.78
CA TRP A 135 3.82 2.27 -25.21
C TRP A 135 4.74 3.35 -24.61
N GLN A 136 5.74 2.99 -23.78
CA GLN A 136 7.07 3.60 -23.81
C GLN A 136 8.12 2.84 -23.00
N ARG A 137 9.39 3.01 -23.37
CA ARG A 137 10.45 1.99 -23.41
C ARG A 137 11.67 2.36 -22.54
N ARG A 138 11.48 2.99 -21.37
CA ARG A 138 12.55 3.69 -20.64
C ARG A 138 12.38 3.77 -19.10
N GLY A 139 12.93 2.82 -18.35
CA GLY A 139 13.56 3.06 -17.02
C GLY A 139 12.63 3.25 -15.80
N ARG A 140 13.23 3.36 -14.60
CA ARG A 140 12.51 3.58 -13.32
C ARG A 140 11.80 4.94 -13.32
N SER A 141 10.58 5.02 -12.78
CA SER A 141 9.93 6.31 -12.54
C SER A 141 10.52 7.02 -11.33
N LYS A 142 10.73 8.32 -11.54
CA LYS A 142 11.12 9.28 -10.50
C LYS A 142 10.24 9.23 -9.25
N VAL A 143 8.93 8.98 -9.40
CA VAL A 143 8.00 8.85 -8.27
C VAL A 143 8.43 7.73 -7.34
N TYR A 144 8.84 6.59 -7.89
CA TYR A 144 9.26 5.45 -7.09
C TYR A 144 10.66 5.62 -6.51
N GLU A 145 11.57 6.25 -7.24
CA GLU A 145 12.91 6.59 -6.71
C GLU A 145 12.82 7.53 -5.52
N ASP A 146 11.89 8.50 -5.55
CA ASP A 146 11.71 9.45 -4.46
C ASP A 146 10.98 8.81 -3.25
N ILE A 147 10.01 7.93 -3.51
CA ILE A 147 9.36 7.08 -2.50
C ILE A 147 10.40 6.19 -1.80
N GLU A 148 11.25 5.50 -2.56
CA GLU A 148 12.26 4.55 -2.05
C GLU A 148 13.22 5.21 -1.05
N LYS A 149 13.66 6.44 -1.32
CA LYS A 149 14.53 7.23 -0.43
C LYS A 149 13.89 7.52 0.93
N CYS A 150 12.56 7.50 1.02
CA CYS A 150 11.82 7.83 2.24
C CYS A 150 11.43 6.60 3.07
N VAL A 151 11.59 5.38 2.55
CA VAL A 151 11.18 4.16 3.27
C VAL A 151 12.20 3.77 4.33
N GLN A 152 11.75 3.59 5.57
CA GLN A 152 12.59 3.03 6.63
C GLN A 152 12.39 1.52 6.72
N GLY A 153 13.06 0.75 5.86
CA GLY A 153 12.90 -0.70 5.81
C GLY A 153 13.36 -1.32 4.50
N LYS A 154 12.93 -2.56 4.23
CA LYS A 154 13.13 -3.22 2.93
C LYS A 154 12.04 -2.80 1.96
N VAL A 155 12.46 -2.33 0.78
CA VAL A 155 11.56 -2.05 -0.35
C VAL A 155 11.62 -3.22 -1.32
N HIS A 156 10.45 -3.76 -1.69
CA HIS A 156 10.35 -4.76 -2.75
C HIS A 156 9.69 -4.12 -3.96
N CYS A 157 10.35 -4.20 -5.11
CA CYS A 157 9.87 -3.70 -6.39
C CYS A 157 9.38 -4.84 -7.28
N CYS A 158 8.38 -4.58 -8.12
CA CYS A 158 7.81 -5.58 -9.02
C CYS A 158 7.24 -4.91 -10.29
N GLY A 159 7.56 -5.47 -11.46
CA GLY A 159 7.15 -5.00 -12.79
C GLY A 159 8.35 -4.78 -13.73
N GLY A 160 8.32 -5.39 -14.92
CA GLY A 160 9.33 -5.22 -15.99
C GLY A 160 10.80 -5.58 -15.69
N PHE A 161 11.09 -6.27 -14.58
CA PHE A 161 12.44 -6.77 -14.29
C PHE A 161 12.80 -7.94 -15.21
N THR A 162 13.89 -7.81 -15.96
CA THR A 162 14.64 -8.97 -16.47
C THR A 162 15.56 -9.51 -15.39
N ARG A 163 16.10 -10.72 -15.60
CA ARG A 163 17.07 -11.33 -14.68
C ARG A 163 18.25 -10.38 -14.40
N GLU A 164 18.75 -9.72 -15.45
CA GLU A 164 19.90 -8.80 -15.36
C GLU A 164 19.54 -7.51 -14.62
N LEU A 165 18.31 -7.01 -14.75
CA LEU A 165 17.85 -5.84 -14.00
C LEU A 165 17.61 -6.15 -12.52
N GLY A 166 17.10 -7.35 -12.20
CA GLY A 166 16.85 -7.77 -10.82
C GLY A 166 18.10 -7.97 -9.97
N ILE A 167 19.26 -8.24 -10.58
CA ILE A 167 20.55 -8.40 -9.88
C ILE A 167 21.23 -7.04 -9.59
N LYS A 168 20.83 -5.97 -10.30
CA LYS A 168 21.43 -4.63 -10.19
C LYS A 168 20.77 -3.72 -9.15
N LEU A 169 19.76 -4.23 -8.44
CA LEU A 169 19.05 -3.55 -7.34
C LEU A 169 19.70 -3.91 -6.01
#